data_AF-A0A429BT22-F1
#
_entry.id   AF-A0A429BT22-F1
#
_cell.length_a   1.000
_cell.length_b   1.000
_cell.length_c   1.000
_cell.angle_alpha   90.00
_cell.angle_beta   90.00
_cell.angle_gamma   90.00
#
_symmetry.space_group_name_H-M   'P 1'
#
loop_
_entity.id
_entity.type
_entity.pdbx_description
1 polymer ?
#
loop_
_entity_poly.entity_id
_entity_poly.type
_entity_poly.pdbx_seq_one_letter_code
_entity_poly.pdbx_strand_id
1 'polypeptide(L)'
;MLMDGKQVFDALAREEQPPTAVDVNHAIAAGRAMRRRHRAAVAGITAAGTVAAVVAAWTVGPWPGQRDAGADRVPAAPSATATPRPTYKGFAELKKKYPPKGKIASVPPLVMWLSDGPRKNGLFLCESGPNGSSCSAFPPLAANEFARRQGRLHGKGVWFGISKDVVHGMTAVTKDGKKFPGNLARSVGAGLGVWAVEYPSGADVRKLVFIGAKGEVLQRIPL
;
A
#
# COMPACT_ATOMS: atom_id res chain seq x y z
N MET A 1 -9.26 -52.38 -38.68
CA MET A 1 -8.59 -51.23 -39.32
C MET A 1 -7.83 -50.48 -38.23
N LEU A 2 -6.53 -50.73 -38.10
CA LEU A 2 -5.65 -49.95 -37.21
C LEU A 2 -5.19 -48.72 -37.99
N MET A 3 -5.44 -47.52 -37.47
CA MET A 3 -4.86 -46.29 -38.00
C MET A 3 -3.37 -46.21 -37.64
N ASP A 4 -2.55 -45.87 -38.64
CA ASP A 4 -1.10 -45.73 -38.56
C ASP A 4 -0.72 -44.46 -37.78
N GLY A 5 0.03 -44.62 -36.69
CA GLY A 5 0.45 -43.53 -35.81
C GLY A 5 1.31 -42.46 -36.48
N LYS A 6 1.84 -42.70 -37.69
CA LYS A 6 2.56 -41.67 -38.46
C LYS A 6 1.65 -40.54 -38.95
N GLN A 7 0.37 -40.79 -39.23
CA GLN A 7 -0.51 -39.73 -39.76
C GLN A 7 -0.90 -38.67 -38.72
N VAL A 8 -0.85 -39.01 -37.42
CA VAL A 8 -1.21 -38.08 -36.35
C VAL A 8 -0.09 -37.05 -36.11
N PHE A 9 1.17 -37.43 -36.31
CA PHE A 9 2.31 -36.53 -36.11
C PHE A 9 2.54 -35.57 -37.28
N ASP A 10 2.24 -35.98 -38.52
CA ASP A 10 2.31 -35.08 -39.69
C ASP A 10 1.18 -34.04 -39.71
N ALA A 11 0.04 -34.31 -39.04
CA ALA A 11 -1.06 -33.36 -38.91
C ALA A 11 -0.79 -32.24 -37.88
N LEU A 12 0.01 -32.51 -36.84
CA LEU A 12 0.34 -31.54 -35.78
C LEU A 12 1.50 -30.61 -36.14
N ALA A 13 2.36 -31.00 -37.08
CA ALA A 13 3.53 -30.19 -37.49
C ALA A 13 3.19 -29.02 -38.45
N ARG A 14 1.93 -28.91 -38.91
CA ARG A 14 1.50 -27.88 -39.88
C ARG A 14 0.80 -26.66 -39.26
N GLU A 15 0.57 -26.61 -37.96
CA GLU A 15 -0.24 -25.55 -37.34
C GLU A 15 0.53 -24.51 -36.51
N GLU A 16 1.85 -24.62 -36.38
CA GLU A 16 2.68 -23.58 -35.73
C GLU A 16 3.63 -22.93 -36.73
N GLN A 17 3.05 -22.18 -37.65
CA GLN A 17 3.78 -21.14 -38.35
C GLN A 17 3.67 -19.86 -37.49
N PRO A 18 4.77 -19.37 -36.86
CA PRO A 18 4.69 -18.15 -36.08
C PRO A 18 4.32 -16.99 -37.01
N PRO A 19 3.46 -16.05 -36.59
CA PRO A 19 3.11 -14.91 -37.41
C PRO A 19 4.37 -14.09 -37.71
N THR A 20 4.82 -14.16 -38.95
CA THR A 20 5.84 -13.27 -39.49
C THR A 20 5.27 -11.85 -39.51
N ALA A 21 5.96 -10.94 -38.84
CA ALA A 21 5.70 -9.51 -38.71
C ALA A 21 4.68 -9.11 -37.61
N VAL A 22 5.24 -8.69 -36.48
CA VAL A 22 4.54 -7.79 -35.55
C VAL A 22 4.39 -6.44 -36.26
N ASP A 23 3.16 -6.07 -36.63
CA ASP A 23 2.87 -4.73 -37.16
C ASP A 23 2.92 -3.70 -36.02
N VAL A 24 4.12 -3.16 -35.80
CA VAL A 24 4.41 -2.12 -34.81
C VAL A 24 3.56 -0.87 -35.07
N ASN A 25 3.19 -0.58 -36.32
CA ASN A 25 2.37 0.58 -36.66
C ASN A 25 0.93 0.41 -36.17
N HIS A 26 0.38 -0.81 -36.21
CA HIS A 26 -0.94 -1.11 -35.65
C HIS A 26 -1.00 -0.91 -34.13
N ALA A 27 0.04 -1.35 -33.41
CA ALA A 27 0.14 -1.16 -31.96
C ALA A 27 0.28 0.31 -31.56
N ILE A 28 1.06 1.10 -32.33
CA ILE A 28 1.20 2.55 -32.10
C ILE A 28 -0.11 3.30 -32.42
N ALA A 29 -0.84 2.90 -33.47
CA ALA A 29 -2.14 3.47 -33.82
C ALA A 29 -3.18 3.23 -32.71
N ALA A 30 -3.24 2.01 -32.16
CA ALA A 30 -4.10 1.68 -31.03
C ALA A 30 -3.75 2.51 -29.78
N GLY A 31 -2.46 2.69 -29.49
CA GLY A 31 -2.01 3.56 -28.38
C GLY A 31 -2.36 5.03 -28.56
N ARG A 32 -2.30 5.57 -29.78
CA ARG A 32 -2.68 6.96 -30.08
C ARG A 32 -4.19 7.18 -30.02
N ALA A 33 -5.00 6.19 -30.45
CA ALA A 33 -6.46 6.26 -30.35
C ALA A 33 -6.94 6.27 -28.88
N MET A 34 -6.27 5.50 -28.01
CA MET A 34 -6.61 5.46 -26.58
C MET A 34 -6.29 6.78 -25.85
N ARG A 35 -5.18 7.45 -26.19
CA ARG A 35 -4.84 8.78 -25.62
C ARG A 35 -5.81 9.89 -26.05
N ARG A 36 -6.39 9.82 -27.26
CA ARG A 36 -7.40 10.82 -27.71
C ARG A 36 -8.73 10.66 -26.98
N ARG A 37 -9.15 9.42 -26.66
CA ARG A 37 -10.38 9.18 -25.87
C ARG A 37 -10.29 9.70 -24.43
N HIS A 38 -9.11 9.61 -23.79
CA HIS A 38 -8.92 10.17 -22.45
C HIS A 38 -8.93 11.70 -22.39
N ARG A 39 -8.59 12.40 -23.49
CA ARG A 39 -8.65 13.87 -23.53
C ARG A 39 -10.06 14.42 -23.82
N ALA A 40 -10.95 13.63 -24.43
CA ALA A 40 -12.34 14.01 -24.65
C ALA A 40 -13.24 13.79 -23.42
N ALA A 41 -12.85 12.92 -22.47
CA ALA A 41 -13.63 12.61 -21.27
C ALA A 41 -13.45 13.61 -20.10
N VAL A 42 -12.57 14.61 -20.22
CA VAL A 42 -12.32 15.62 -19.16
C VAL A 42 -13.03 16.96 -19.44
N ALA A 43 -13.74 17.09 -20.57
CA ALA A 43 -14.40 18.33 -20.98
C ALA A 43 -15.94 18.33 -20.83
N GLY A 44 -16.52 17.45 -20.02
CA GLY A 44 -17.98 17.33 -19.96
C GLY A 44 -18.55 16.73 -18.68
N ILE A 45 -18.28 17.33 -17.52
CA ILE A 45 -19.17 17.20 -16.35
C ILE A 45 -19.25 18.56 -15.63
N THR A 46 -20.07 19.44 -16.19
CA THR A 46 -20.74 20.52 -15.46
C THR A 46 -22.23 20.28 -15.61
N ALA A 47 -22.91 19.81 -14.55
CA ALA A 47 -24.25 20.22 -14.16
C ALA A 47 -24.86 19.30 -13.08
N ALA A 48 -25.50 19.96 -12.13
CA ALA A 48 -26.63 19.53 -11.30
C ALA A 48 -26.37 18.59 -10.09
N GLY A 49 -26.71 19.11 -8.91
CA GLY A 49 -26.91 18.28 -7.72
C GLY A 49 -26.77 18.99 -6.38
N THR A 50 -27.38 20.17 -6.18
CA THR A 50 -27.58 20.77 -4.85
C THR A 50 -28.54 19.92 -4.02
N VAL A 51 -28.10 19.38 -2.87
CA VAL A 51 -28.94 19.19 -1.66
C VAL A 51 -28.08 19.35 -0.40
N ALA A 52 -28.63 20.07 0.57
CA ALA A 52 -28.02 20.73 1.70
C ALA A 52 -27.76 19.85 2.95
N ALA A 53 -26.86 20.33 3.82
CA ALA A 53 -26.96 20.16 5.27
C ALA A 53 -26.29 21.33 6.03
N VAL A 54 -27.12 22.34 6.29
CA VAL A 54 -27.25 23.24 7.47
C VAL A 54 -26.11 23.31 8.51
N VAL A 55 -25.52 24.52 8.65
CA VAL A 55 -25.27 25.39 9.84
C VAL A 55 -24.89 24.69 11.17
N ALA A 56 -23.79 25.01 11.87
CA ALA A 56 -23.50 26.32 12.47
C ALA A 56 -22.02 26.51 12.85
N ALA A 57 -21.46 27.68 12.48
CA ALA A 57 -20.40 28.32 13.26
C ALA A 57 -20.79 29.78 13.44
N TRP A 58 -21.18 30.14 14.66
CA TRP A 58 -21.21 31.50 15.17
C TRP A 58 -19.77 32.05 15.03
N THR A 59 -19.52 33.26 14.54
CA THR A 59 -19.86 34.54 15.19
C THR A 59 -19.81 35.74 14.21
N VAL A 60 -20.86 36.58 14.28
CA VAL A 60 -20.83 38.05 14.34
C VAL A 60 -20.02 38.86 13.31
N GLY A 61 -20.75 39.39 12.32
CA GLY A 61 -20.94 40.84 12.12
C GLY A 61 -19.99 41.61 11.18
N PRO A 62 -20.46 42.63 10.43
CA PRO A 62 -19.99 42.93 9.07
C PRO A 62 -19.37 44.31 8.88
N TRP A 63 -18.60 44.51 7.80
CA TRP A 63 -18.45 45.84 7.18
C TRP A 63 -18.43 45.74 5.64
N PRO A 64 -19.19 46.60 4.91
CA PRO A 64 -19.33 46.54 3.47
C PRO A 64 -18.40 47.52 2.77
N GLY A 65 -17.84 47.08 1.64
CA GLY A 65 -17.31 47.99 0.61
C GLY A 65 -15.82 47.83 0.34
N GLN A 66 -15.47 46.93 -0.58
CA GLN A 66 -14.31 47.16 -1.45
C GLN A 66 -14.52 46.46 -2.80
N ARG A 67 -14.61 47.29 -3.84
CA ARG A 67 -14.63 46.90 -5.26
C ARG A 67 -13.22 46.56 -5.73
N ASP A 68 -13.19 45.59 -6.63
CA ASP A 68 -12.32 45.38 -7.78
C ASP A 68 -10.80 45.16 -7.63
N ALA A 69 -10.37 44.24 -8.49
CA ALA A 69 -9.05 44.07 -9.10
C ALA A 69 -7.97 43.32 -8.31
N GLY A 70 -7.61 42.15 -8.83
CA GLY A 70 -6.34 41.50 -8.52
C GLY A 70 -6.31 40.06 -8.97
N ALA A 71 -5.65 39.81 -10.11
CA ALA A 71 -5.49 38.49 -10.72
C ALA A 71 -4.96 37.44 -9.72
N ASP A 72 -5.77 36.39 -9.48
CA ASP A 72 -5.32 35.18 -8.79
C ASP A 72 -4.28 34.45 -9.65
N ARG A 73 -3.01 34.68 -9.33
CA ARG A 73 -1.95 33.70 -9.61
C ARG A 73 -2.29 32.45 -8.81
N VAL A 74 -2.78 31.40 -9.50
CA VAL A 74 -2.81 30.03 -8.98
C VAL A 74 -1.40 29.71 -8.46
N PRO A 75 -1.20 29.47 -7.16
CA PRO A 75 0.04 28.90 -6.70
C PRO A 75 0.11 27.51 -7.30
N ALA A 76 1.11 27.27 -8.15
CA ALA A 76 1.46 25.92 -8.56
C ALA A 76 1.57 25.06 -7.31
N ALA A 77 0.80 23.96 -7.28
CA ALA A 77 0.87 22.99 -6.21
C ALA A 77 2.35 22.65 -5.96
N PRO A 78 2.85 22.72 -4.71
CA PRO A 78 4.22 22.34 -4.43
C PRO A 78 4.40 20.90 -4.91
N SER A 79 5.30 20.75 -5.89
CA SER A 79 5.83 19.47 -6.31
C SER A 79 6.21 18.68 -5.07
N ALA A 80 5.80 17.41 -5.02
CA ALA A 80 6.01 16.48 -3.92
C ALA A 80 7.40 16.68 -3.30
N THR A 81 7.44 17.44 -2.22
CA THR A 81 8.63 17.58 -1.40
C THR A 81 8.87 16.19 -0.84
N ALA A 82 9.96 15.55 -1.26
CA ALA A 82 10.42 14.31 -0.65
C ALA A 82 10.46 14.55 0.86
N THR A 83 9.50 13.98 1.59
CA THR A 83 9.40 14.18 3.02
C THR A 83 10.73 13.74 3.61
N PRO A 84 11.45 14.59 4.37
CA PRO A 84 12.70 14.20 5.00
C PRO A 84 12.43 12.91 5.78
N ARG A 85 13.08 11.82 5.40
CA ARG A 85 12.91 10.56 6.11
C ARG A 85 13.41 10.82 7.54
N PRO A 86 12.56 10.62 8.57
CA PRO A 86 12.98 10.87 9.93
C PRO A 86 14.19 10.00 10.24
N THR A 87 15.30 10.64 10.62
CA THR A 87 16.51 9.96 11.04
C THR A 87 16.35 9.61 12.52
N TYR A 88 15.82 8.42 12.78
CA TYR A 88 15.62 7.96 14.15
C TYR A 88 16.94 7.46 14.76
N LYS A 89 17.04 7.59 16.09
CA LYS A 89 18.21 7.15 16.86
C LYS A 89 18.48 5.66 16.62
N GLY A 90 19.73 5.32 16.32
CA GLY A 90 20.17 3.94 16.11
C GLY A 90 19.86 3.37 14.72
N PHE A 91 19.22 4.14 13.83
CA PHE A 91 18.84 3.63 12.50
C PHE A 91 20.05 3.21 11.66
N ALA A 92 21.09 4.06 11.61
CA ALA A 92 22.27 3.80 10.79
C ALA A 92 23.07 2.60 11.31
N GLU A 93 23.25 2.52 12.63
CA GLU A 93 23.95 1.43 13.30
C GLU A 93 23.19 0.11 13.15
N LEU A 94 21.87 0.13 13.35
CA LEU A 94 21.03 -1.05 13.22
C LEU A 94 20.98 -1.55 11.78
N LYS A 95 20.91 -0.65 10.79
CA LYS A 95 20.97 -1.00 9.37
C LYS A 95 22.31 -1.61 8.98
N LYS A 96 23.43 -1.16 9.57
CA LYS A 96 24.75 -1.78 9.36
C LYS A 96 24.80 -3.20 9.93
N LYS A 97 24.20 -3.42 11.09
CA LYS A 97 24.13 -4.74 11.75
C LYS A 97 23.13 -5.70 11.08
N TYR A 98 22.02 -5.16 10.58
CA TYR A 98 20.93 -5.90 9.92
C TYR A 98 20.60 -5.26 8.57
N PRO A 99 21.42 -5.53 7.53
CA PRO A 99 21.23 -4.94 6.20
C PRO A 99 19.85 -5.29 5.61
N PRO A 100 19.19 -4.35 4.92
CA PRO A 100 17.91 -4.61 4.30
C PRO A 100 17.97 -5.67 3.20
N LYS A 101 17.13 -6.69 3.33
CA LYS A 101 16.78 -7.65 2.30
C LYS A 101 15.53 -7.17 1.57
N GLY A 102 15.74 -6.38 0.52
CA GLY A 102 14.68 -5.75 -0.25
C GLY A 102 14.51 -4.27 0.08
N LYS A 103 13.27 -3.78 0.08
CA LYS A 103 12.97 -2.36 0.25
C LYS A 103 12.93 -1.98 1.72
N ILE A 104 13.33 -0.75 2.02
CA ILE A 104 12.97 -0.09 3.29
C ILE A 104 11.64 0.62 3.06
N ALA A 105 10.65 0.32 3.89
CA ALA A 105 9.33 0.92 3.83
C ALA A 105 9.16 1.99 4.92
N SER A 106 8.56 3.11 4.53
CA SER A 106 7.99 4.05 5.50
C SER A 106 6.53 3.66 5.72
N VAL A 107 6.22 3.24 6.94
CA VAL A 107 4.89 2.81 7.37
C VAL A 107 4.58 3.57 8.66
N PRO A 108 4.05 4.80 8.57
CA PRO A 108 3.93 5.69 9.71
C PRO A 108 3.26 5.02 10.91
N PRO A 109 3.80 5.21 12.14
CA PRO A 109 4.89 6.13 12.49
C PRO A 109 6.31 5.53 12.37
N LEU A 110 6.48 4.41 11.66
CA LEU A 110 7.72 3.64 11.61
C LEU A 110 8.40 3.69 10.24
N VAL A 111 9.71 3.47 10.25
CA VAL A 111 10.49 3.02 9.10
C VAL A 111 10.88 1.57 9.36
N MET A 112 10.50 0.67 8.44
CA MET A 112 10.60 -0.77 8.65
C MET A 112 11.27 -1.46 7.46
N TRP A 113 12.02 -2.52 7.73
CA TRP A 113 12.63 -3.36 6.70
C TRP A 113 12.81 -4.79 7.17
N LEU A 114 13.01 -5.69 6.21
CA LEU A 114 13.37 -7.08 6.48
C LEU A 114 14.88 -7.23 6.37
N SER A 115 15.49 -8.08 7.19
CA SER A 115 16.90 -8.47 7.10
C SER A 115 17.03 -9.99 7.16
N ASP A 116 18.14 -10.55 6.70
CA ASP A 116 18.43 -11.98 6.86
C ASP A 116 18.55 -12.36 8.34
N GLY A 117 17.88 -13.45 8.72
CA GLY A 117 17.95 -14.04 10.05
C GLY A 117 19.00 -15.17 10.14
N PRO A 118 19.34 -15.62 11.36
CA PRO A 118 20.40 -16.61 11.58
C PRO A 118 20.02 -18.03 11.15
N ARG A 119 18.73 -18.30 10.90
CA ARG A 119 18.23 -19.62 10.45
C ARG A 119 18.03 -19.59 8.94
N LYS A 120 18.13 -20.75 8.28
CA LYS A 120 17.77 -20.91 6.86
C LYS A 120 16.35 -20.40 6.64
N ASN A 121 16.19 -19.45 5.72
CA ASN A 121 14.93 -18.74 5.43
C ASN A 121 14.34 -17.95 6.60
N GLY A 122 15.08 -17.76 7.70
CA GLY A 122 14.71 -16.87 8.77
C GLY A 122 14.90 -15.41 8.36
N LEU A 123 14.04 -14.53 8.85
CA LEU A 123 14.17 -13.09 8.64
C LEU A 123 14.15 -12.39 9.99
N PHE A 124 14.75 -11.20 10.04
CA PHE A 124 14.46 -10.21 11.06
C PHE A 124 13.47 -9.20 10.49
N LEU A 125 12.46 -8.82 11.29
CA LEU A 125 11.75 -7.57 11.08
C LEU A 125 12.48 -6.50 11.89
N CYS A 126 12.90 -5.45 11.21
CA CYS A 126 13.53 -4.31 11.82
C CYS A 126 12.63 -3.09 11.70
N GLU A 127 12.58 -2.31 12.76
CA GLU A 127 11.80 -1.09 12.87
C GLU A 127 12.65 0.02 13.46
N SER A 128 12.32 1.23 13.04
CA SER A 128 12.94 2.45 13.52
C SER A 128 11.86 3.51 13.63
N GLY A 129 11.78 4.12 14.81
CA GLY A 129 10.70 5.04 15.13
C GLY A 129 11.07 6.00 16.27
N PRO A 130 10.08 6.77 16.76
CA PRO A 130 10.30 7.79 17.79
C PRO A 130 10.92 7.25 19.10
N ASN A 131 10.76 5.96 19.37
CA ASN A 131 11.24 5.32 20.60
C ASN A 131 12.58 4.56 20.40
N GLY A 132 13.24 4.75 19.26
CA GLY A 132 14.48 4.07 18.90
C GLY A 132 14.30 3.04 17.78
N SER A 133 15.31 2.20 17.61
CA SER A 133 15.37 1.20 16.55
C SER A 133 15.64 -0.18 17.14
N SER A 134 14.93 -1.19 16.66
CA SER A 134 15.09 -2.58 17.08
C SER A 134 14.84 -3.55 15.92
N CYS A 135 15.36 -4.77 16.07
CA CYS A 135 15.08 -5.87 15.16
C CYS A 135 14.64 -7.08 15.98
N SER A 136 13.61 -7.76 15.52
CA SER A 136 13.08 -8.96 16.15
C SER A 136 13.06 -10.11 15.17
N ALA A 137 13.46 -11.30 15.63
CA ALA A 137 13.43 -12.49 14.81
C ALA A 137 11.99 -12.78 14.40
N PHE A 138 11.81 -13.04 13.11
CA PHE A 138 10.52 -13.34 12.52
C PHE A 138 10.53 -14.77 11.96
N PRO A 139 9.74 -15.68 12.56
CA PRO A 139 9.49 -16.98 11.93
C PRO A 139 8.69 -16.77 10.65
N PRO A 140 8.90 -17.58 9.60
CA PRO A 140 8.07 -17.52 8.40
C PRO A 140 6.57 -17.56 8.72
N LEU A 141 5.77 -16.87 7.88
CA LEU A 141 4.32 -17.01 7.92
C LEU A 141 3.94 -18.43 7.53
N ALA A 142 3.02 -19.05 8.26
CA ALA A 142 2.48 -20.33 7.88
C ALA A 142 1.71 -20.21 6.54
N ALA A 143 1.50 -21.35 5.86
CA ALA A 143 0.80 -21.37 4.58
C ALA A 143 -0.61 -20.74 4.66
N ASN A 144 -1.31 -20.95 5.78
CA ASN A 144 -2.64 -20.42 6.08
C ASN A 144 -2.65 -19.03 6.76
N GLU A 145 -1.48 -18.44 7.02
CA GLU A 145 -1.38 -17.14 7.66
C GLU A 145 -1.11 -16.04 6.64
N PHE A 146 -1.87 -14.95 6.68
CA PHE A 146 -1.71 -13.79 5.82
C PHE A 146 -0.95 -12.66 6.49
N ALA A 147 -0.97 -12.56 7.81
CA ALA A 147 -0.23 -11.58 8.58
C ALA A 147 0.02 -12.04 10.02
N ARG A 148 1.05 -11.44 10.64
CA ARG A 148 1.44 -11.70 12.02
C ARG A 148 1.86 -10.40 12.72
N ARG A 149 1.43 -10.20 13.96
CA ARG A 149 1.93 -9.14 14.85
C ARG A 149 3.33 -9.51 15.34
N GLN A 150 4.30 -8.60 15.18
CA GLN A 150 5.65 -8.78 15.70
C GLN A 150 5.85 -8.06 17.03
N GLY A 151 5.27 -6.87 17.20
CA GLY A 151 5.56 -6.06 18.37
C GLY A 151 4.56 -4.93 18.65
N ARG A 152 4.82 -4.24 19.76
CA ARG A 152 4.11 -3.04 20.21
C ARG A 152 5.10 -1.98 20.63
N LEU A 153 4.92 -0.73 20.18
CA LEU A 153 5.71 0.38 20.71
C LEU A 153 5.08 0.89 22.00
N HIS A 154 5.83 0.82 23.10
CA HIS A 154 5.42 1.38 24.39
C HIS A 154 5.15 2.88 24.28
N GLY A 155 4.14 3.37 25.00
CA GLY A 155 3.80 4.80 25.08
C GLY A 155 3.07 5.41 23.87
N LYS A 156 2.99 4.72 22.72
CA LYS A 156 2.33 5.25 21.51
C LYS A 156 1.17 4.42 20.96
N GLY A 157 0.81 3.32 21.62
CA GLY A 157 -0.27 2.45 21.13
C GLY A 157 -0.08 2.07 19.67
N VAL A 158 1.10 1.59 19.30
CA VAL A 158 1.38 1.15 17.92
C VAL A 158 1.58 -0.35 17.92
N TRP A 159 0.84 -1.07 17.08
CA TRP A 159 1.18 -2.44 16.71
C TRP A 159 1.76 -2.48 15.31
N PHE A 160 2.68 -3.42 15.10
CA PHE A 160 3.30 -3.60 13.80
C PHE A 160 3.65 -5.06 13.56
N GLY A 161 3.91 -5.39 12.30
CA GLY A 161 4.25 -6.74 11.90
C GLY A 161 4.46 -6.91 10.41
N ILE A 162 4.37 -8.17 9.97
CA ILE A 162 4.55 -8.60 8.59
C ILE A 162 3.24 -9.13 8.03
N SER A 163 3.08 -9.03 6.73
CA SER A 163 1.99 -9.64 5.97
C SER A 163 2.48 -10.25 4.67
N LYS A 164 1.67 -11.13 4.06
CA LYS A 164 1.79 -11.49 2.64
C LYS A 164 1.35 -10.32 1.77
N ASP A 165 1.87 -10.25 0.55
CA ASP A 165 1.55 -9.18 -0.41
C ASP A 165 0.08 -9.15 -0.88
N VAL A 166 -0.66 -10.23 -0.66
CA VAL A 166 -2.10 -10.30 -0.93
C VAL A 166 -2.93 -9.47 0.05
N VAL A 167 -2.39 -9.10 1.21
CA VAL A 167 -3.04 -8.16 2.13
C VAL A 167 -3.01 -6.77 1.50
N HIS A 168 -4.17 -6.11 1.45
CA HIS A 168 -4.33 -4.76 0.90
C HIS A 168 -4.77 -3.73 1.95
N GLY A 169 -5.20 -4.18 3.13
CA GLY A 169 -5.55 -3.29 4.22
C GLY A 169 -5.49 -3.98 5.57
N MET A 170 -5.39 -3.16 6.61
CA MET A 170 -5.26 -3.60 7.99
C MET A 170 -6.04 -2.62 8.89
N THR A 171 -6.78 -3.16 9.85
CA THR A 171 -7.52 -2.36 10.83
C THR A 171 -7.41 -2.97 12.23
N ALA A 172 -7.06 -2.15 13.22
CA ALA A 172 -7.22 -2.48 14.64
C ALA A 172 -8.66 -2.21 15.07
N VAL A 173 -9.26 -3.11 15.84
CA VAL A 173 -10.64 -3.01 16.33
C VAL A 173 -10.67 -3.20 17.84
N THR A 174 -11.30 -2.25 18.52
CA THR A 174 -11.45 -2.24 19.98
C THR A 174 -12.66 -3.04 20.45
N LYS A 175 -12.74 -3.23 21.77
CA LYS A 175 -13.85 -3.93 22.44
C LYS A 175 -15.21 -3.30 22.14
N ASP A 176 -15.28 -1.98 22.09
CA ASP A 176 -16.46 -1.18 21.72
C ASP A 176 -16.69 -1.08 20.20
N GLY A 177 -15.86 -1.74 19.38
CA GLY A 177 -16.02 -1.81 17.93
C GLY A 177 -15.43 -0.63 17.14
N LYS A 178 -14.81 0.34 17.82
CA LYS A 178 -14.07 1.43 17.15
C LYS A 178 -12.92 0.85 16.32
N LYS A 179 -12.70 1.45 15.15
CA LYS A 179 -11.74 1.00 14.14
C LYS A 179 -10.64 2.02 13.97
N PHE A 180 -9.40 1.55 13.94
CA PHE A 180 -8.22 2.34 13.61
C PHE A 180 -7.56 1.77 12.36
N PRO A 181 -7.54 2.52 11.24
CA PRO A 181 -6.89 2.06 10.03
C PRO A 181 -5.38 2.00 10.24
N GLY A 182 -4.75 0.93 9.77
CA GLY A 182 -3.29 0.83 9.76
C GLY A 182 -2.70 1.20 8.40
N ASN A 183 -1.44 1.56 8.43
CA ASN A 183 -0.60 1.75 7.27
C ASN A 183 0.03 0.41 6.85
N LEU A 184 0.20 0.24 5.55
CA LEU A 184 0.72 -0.99 4.95
C LEU A 184 1.67 -0.64 3.81
N ALA A 185 2.82 -1.29 3.77
CA ALA A 185 3.68 -1.32 2.60
C ALA A 185 3.82 -2.77 2.12
N ARG A 186 3.58 -2.98 0.83
CA ARG A 186 3.67 -4.29 0.18
C ARG A 186 4.97 -4.41 -0.60
N SER A 187 5.36 -5.64 -0.93
CA SER A 187 6.53 -5.96 -1.73
C SER A 187 7.81 -5.36 -1.15
N VAL A 188 7.92 -5.47 0.18
CA VAL A 188 9.10 -5.11 0.96
C VAL A 188 10.17 -6.19 0.81
N GLY A 189 9.76 -7.46 0.83
CA GLY A 189 10.57 -8.62 0.47
C GLY A 189 9.85 -9.53 -0.52
N ALA A 190 10.41 -10.70 -0.81
CA ALA A 190 9.82 -11.66 -1.74
C ALA A 190 8.43 -12.16 -1.25
N GLY A 191 7.36 -11.57 -1.79
CA GLY A 191 5.97 -11.87 -1.43
C GLY A 191 5.53 -11.36 -0.05
N LEU A 192 6.33 -10.50 0.59
CA LEU A 192 6.11 -10.00 1.93
C LEU A 192 5.96 -8.48 1.97
N GLY A 193 4.98 -8.04 2.74
CA GLY A 193 4.75 -6.67 3.15
C GLY A 193 4.95 -6.48 4.64
N VAL A 194 4.88 -5.24 5.08
CA VAL A 194 4.97 -4.83 6.48
C VAL A 194 3.90 -3.81 6.79
N TRP A 195 3.40 -3.81 8.03
CA TRP A 195 2.28 -2.96 8.44
C TRP A 195 2.49 -2.38 9.83
N ALA A 196 1.87 -1.25 10.09
CA ALA A 196 1.77 -0.64 11.41
C ALA A 196 0.40 -0.01 11.59
N VAL A 197 -0.14 -0.05 12.79
CA VAL A 197 -1.38 0.64 13.17
C VAL A 197 -1.18 1.37 14.47
N GLU A 198 -1.44 2.66 14.43
CA GLU A 198 -1.44 3.53 15.60
C GLU A 198 -2.86 3.64 16.15
N TYR A 199 -2.96 3.64 17.47
CA TYR A 199 -4.21 3.77 18.20
C TYR A 199 -3.98 4.55 19.50
N PRO A 200 -5.01 5.25 20.01
CA PRO A 200 -4.90 6.03 21.23
C PRO A 200 -4.44 5.19 22.43
N SER A 201 -3.63 5.79 23.30
CA SER A 201 -3.30 5.17 24.59
C SER A 201 -4.58 4.88 25.38
N GLY A 202 -4.62 3.72 26.04
CA GLY A 202 -5.81 3.25 26.76
C GLY A 202 -6.91 2.64 25.87
N ALA A 203 -6.80 2.69 24.54
CA ALA A 203 -7.75 1.98 23.69
C ALA A 203 -7.62 0.46 23.90
N ASP A 204 -8.73 -0.18 24.26
CA ASP A 204 -8.82 -1.61 24.50
C ASP A 204 -8.97 -2.35 23.16
N VAL A 205 -7.86 -2.46 22.42
CA VAL A 205 -7.83 -3.11 21.11
C VAL A 205 -7.86 -4.63 21.28
N ARG A 206 -8.87 -5.28 20.69
CA ARG A 206 -9.16 -6.72 20.87
C ARG A 206 -8.81 -7.59 19.67
N LYS A 207 -8.75 -7.00 18.47
CA LYS A 207 -8.40 -7.74 17.26
C LYS A 207 -7.81 -6.87 16.18
N LEU A 208 -7.04 -7.51 15.32
CA LEU A 208 -6.52 -6.98 14.07
C LEU A 208 -7.24 -7.70 12.93
N VAL A 209 -7.68 -6.94 11.94
CA VAL A 209 -8.39 -7.45 10.76
C VAL A 209 -7.58 -7.10 9.52
N PHE A 210 -7.27 -8.10 8.71
CA PHE A 210 -6.53 -7.95 7.47
C PHE A 210 -7.47 -8.24 6.30
N ILE A 211 -7.46 -7.35 5.31
CA ILE A 211 -8.35 -7.41 4.15
C ILE A 211 -7.55 -7.59 2.86
N GLY A 212 -8.16 -8.29 1.90
CA GLY A 212 -7.63 -8.51 0.56
C GLY A 212 -8.06 -7.43 -0.42
N ALA A 213 -7.72 -7.64 -1.69
CA ALA A 213 -7.89 -6.64 -2.76
C ALA A 213 -9.36 -6.29 -3.03
N LYS A 214 -10.28 -7.22 -2.77
CA LYS A 214 -11.72 -7.06 -3.02
C LYS A 214 -12.48 -6.67 -1.74
N GLY A 215 -11.76 -6.33 -0.67
CA GLY A 215 -12.34 -5.99 0.64
C GLY A 215 -12.74 -7.20 1.48
N GLU A 216 -12.46 -8.42 1.02
CA GLU A 216 -12.67 -9.65 1.75
C GLU A 216 -11.76 -9.73 2.98
N VAL A 217 -12.25 -10.33 4.07
CA VAL A 217 -11.42 -10.56 5.27
C VAL A 217 -10.54 -11.79 5.04
N LEU A 218 -9.23 -11.59 5.02
CA LEU A 218 -8.25 -12.66 4.87
C LEU A 218 -7.89 -13.30 6.21
N GLN A 219 -7.78 -12.50 7.26
CA GLN A 219 -7.40 -12.98 8.59
C GLN A 219 -7.89 -12.06 9.70
N ARG A 220 -8.20 -12.66 10.85
CA ARG A 220 -8.44 -11.96 12.12
C ARG A 220 -7.45 -12.48 13.15
N ILE A 221 -6.75 -11.58 13.83
CA ILE A 221 -5.82 -11.92 14.92
C ILE A 221 -6.39 -11.38 16.23
N PRO A 222 -6.76 -12.24 17.21
CA PRO A 222 -7.17 -11.81 18.55
C PRO A 222 -5.96 -11.37 19.38
N LEU A 223 -6.16 -10.46 20.35
CA LEU A 223 -5.08 -9.73 21.03
C LEU A 223 -5.27 -9.64 22.54
#